data_AF-A0A1H8M8N6-F1
#
_entry.id   AF-A0A1H8M8N6-F1
#
_cell.length_a   1.000
_cell.length_b   1.000
_cell.length_c   1.000
_cell.angle_alpha   90.00
_cell.angle_beta   90.00
_cell.angle_gamma   90.00
#
_symmetry.space_group_name_H-M   'P 1'
#
loop_
_entity.id
_entity.type
_entity.pdbx_description
1 polymer ?
#
loop_
_entity_poly.entity_id
_entity_poly.type
_entity_poly.pdbx_seq_one_letter_code
_entity_poly.pdbx_strand_id
1 'polypeptide(L)'
;MQRITLIPGLCLATAAIAMNFASATSATAETITITDIAGRTVEVEKNPDRIVLGEGRMIYSLALLDRADPFARVAGWKDDLINYDPDAWRKY
;
A
#
# COMPACT_ATOMS: atom_id res chain seq x y z
N MET A 1 29.84 -52.62 28.71
CA MET A 1 30.88 -52.40 27.68
C MET A 1 30.19 -52.17 26.34
N GLN A 2 30.15 -50.93 25.85
CA GLN A 2 30.20 -50.58 24.42
C GLN A 2 30.24 -49.04 24.34
N ARG A 3 31.37 -48.54 23.86
CA ARG A 3 31.67 -47.13 23.52
C ARG A 3 31.17 -46.87 22.09
N ILE A 4 31.28 -45.60 21.62
CA ILE A 4 31.29 -45.13 20.21
C ILE A 4 29.90 -44.63 19.73
N THR A 5 29.65 -43.39 19.28
CA THR A 5 30.45 -42.17 19.00
C THR A 5 29.50 -40.96 18.91
N LEU A 6 29.92 -39.79 19.42
CA LEU A 6 29.32 -38.49 19.10
C LEU A 6 29.45 -38.19 17.60
N ILE A 7 28.36 -37.78 16.95
CA ILE A 7 28.36 -37.18 15.61
C ILE A 7 28.35 -35.65 15.77
N PRO A 8 29.47 -34.93 15.54
CA PRO A 8 29.52 -33.48 15.65
C PRO A 8 29.13 -32.88 14.29
N GLY A 9 27.84 -32.92 13.94
CA GLY A 9 27.42 -32.48 12.60
C GLY A 9 26.12 -31.71 12.53
N LEU A 10 25.31 -31.70 13.60
CA LEU A 10 23.94 -31.19 13.52
C LEU A 10 23.81 -29.69 13.85
N CYS A 11 24.87 -29.03 14.31
CA CYS A 11 24.84 -27.59 14.64
C CYS A 11 25.12 -26.65 13.47
N LEU A 12 25.62 -27.12 12.32
CA LEU A 12 26.02 -26.21 11.23
C LEU A 12 24.93 -25.95 10.16
N ALA A 13 23.89 -26.77 10.08
CA ALA A 13 22.84 -26.58 9.07
C ALA A 13 21.71 -25.62 9.50
N THR A 14 21.54 -25.38 10.80
CA THR A 14 20.52 -24.44 11.32
C THR A 14 21.00 -22.99 11.36
N ALA A 15 22.30 -22.73 11.23
CA ALA A 15 22.85 -21.37 11.24
C ALA A 15 22.65 -20.61 9.92
N ALA A 16 22.38 -21.30 8.81
CA ALA A 16 22.26 -20.69 7.48
C ALA A 16 20.89 -20.03 7.19
N ILE A 17 19.87 -20.31 8.01
CA ILE A 17 18.51 -19.75 7.82
C ILE A 17 18.37 -18.36 8.49
N ALA A 18 19.32 -17.96 9.34
CA ALA A 18 19.20 -16.77 10.19
C ALA A 18 19.59 -15.43 9.52
N MET A 19 20.09 -15.42 8.27
CA MET A 19 20.76 -14.25 7.69
C MET A 19 20.06 -13.57 6.51
N ASN A 20 18.83 -13.98 6.17
CA ASN A 20 18.01 -13.27 5.18
C ASN A 20 17.08 -12.24 5.83
N PHE A 21 17.60 -11.39 6.72
CA PHE A 21 16.94 -10.12 7.01
C PHE A 21 17.25 -9.19 5.84
N ALA A 22 16.45 -9.35 4.77
CA ALA A 22 16.47 -8.50 3.61
C ALA A 22 16.40 -7.04 4.05
N SER A 23 17.43 -6.26 3.68
CA SER A 23 17.38 -4.81 3.78
C SER A 23 16.22 -4.32 2.91
N ALA A 24 15.07 -4.05 3.52
CA ALA A 24 13.99 -3.34 2.87
C ALA A 24 14.48 -1.92 2.63
N THR A 25 15.00 -1.64 1.43
CA THR A 25 15.25 -0.27 1.01
C THR A 25 13.90 0.44 0.97
N SER A 26 13.65 1.31 1.94
CA SER A 26 12.52 2.22 1.89
C SER A 26 12.72 3.17 0.71
N ALA A 27 12.00 2.94 -0.38
CA ALA A 27 11.93 3.90 -1.47
C ALA A 27 11.35 5.20 -0.91
N THR A 28 12.14 6.27 -0.93
CA THR A 28 11.67 7.61 -0.61
C THR A 28 10.93 8.14 -1.83
N ALA A 29 9.63 8.40 -1.67
CA ALA A 29 8.83 8.96 -2.74
C ALA A 29 9.05 10.48 -2.83
N GLU A 30 9.11 11.00 -4.07
CA GLU A 30 9.23 12.45 -4.30
C GLU A 30 7.99 13.16 -3.75
N THR A 31 8.20 14.18 -2.92
CA THR A 31 7.12 15.00 -2.35
C THR A 31 7.00 16.35 -3.05
N ILE A 32 5.79 16.90 -3.04
CA ILE A 32 5.45 18.22 -3.54
C ILE A 32 4.61 18.98 -2.51
N THR A 33 4.75 20.31 -2.51
CA THR A 33 3.95 21.20 -1.67
C THR A 33 2.80 21.79 -2.46
N ILE A 34 1.59 21.70 -1.92
CA ILE A 34 0.36 22.23 -2.51
C ILE A 34 -0.43 23.06 -1.51
N THR A 35 -1.13 24.08 -1.98
CA THR A 35 -2.15 24.80 -1.20
C THR A 35 -3.52 24.22 -1.54
N ASP A 36 -4.24 23.72 -0.55
CA ASP A 36 -5.57 23.14 -0.77
C ASP A 36 -6.69 24.18 -0.81
N ILE A 37 -7.92 23.73 -1.06
CA ILE A 37 -9.10 24.60 -1.15
C ILE A 37 -9.47 25.30 0.17
N ALA A 38 -8.99 24.78 1.30
CA ALA A 38 -9.16 25.41 2.62
C ALA A 38 -8.02 26.40 2.95
N GLY A 39 -7.08 26.62 2.03
CA GLY A 39 -5.94 27.51 2.20
C GLY A 39 -4.79 26.92 3.03
N ARG A 40 -4.77 25.60 3.28
CA ARG A 40 -3.69 24.94 4.01
C ARG A 40 -2.55 24.60 3.06
N THR A 41 -1.32 24.78 3.51
CA THR A 41 -0.12 24.29 2.82
C THR A 41 0.17 22.87 3.26
N VAL A 42 0.14 21.92 2.33
CA VAL A 42 0.28 20.48 2.59
C VAL A 42 1.38 19.90 1.71
N GLU A 43 2.24 19.07 2.29
CA GLU A 43 3.22 18.27 1.55
C GLU A 43 2.62 16.89 1.28
N VAL A 44 2.64 16.45 0.02
CA VAL A 44 2.11 15.15 -0.42
C VAL A 44 3.10 14.45 -1.33
N GLU A 45 2.99 13.14 -1.44
CA GLU A 45 3.68 12.38 -2.49
C GLU A 45 3.21 12.83 -3.89
N LYS A 46 4.14 12.99 -4.82
CA LYS A 46 3.88 13.48 -6.18
C LYS A 46 3.00 12.52 -6.99
N ASN A 47 3.14 11.21 -6.79
CA ASN A 47 2.39 10.17 -7.48
C ASN A 47 1.88 9.12 -6.47
N PRO A 48 0.84 9.43 -5.67
CA PRO A 48 0.42 8.55 -4.58
C PRO A 48 -0.34 7.32 -5.09
N ASP A 49 0.13 6.13 -4.70
CA ASP A 49 -0.50 4.84 -5.00
C ASP A 49 -1.56 4.38 -3.97
N ARG A 50 -1.78 5.18 -2.92
CA ARG A 50 -2.72 4.91 -1.83
C ARG A 50 -3.47 6.17 -1.46
N ILE A 51 -4.73 6.26 -1.88
CA ILE A 51 -5.60 7.43 -1.68
C ILE A 51 -6.77 7.04 -0.79
N VAL A 52 -7.07 7.85 0.21
CA VAL A 52 -8.30 7.72 1.02
C VAL A 52 -9.26 8.83 0.62
N LEU A 53 -10.47 8.45 0.22
CA LEU A 53 -11.53 9.40 -0.09
C LEU A 53 -12.40 9.62 1.14
N GLY A 54 -12.68 10.88 1.48
CA GLY A 54 -13.61 11.21 2.57
C GLY A 54 -15.06 10.74 2.32
N GLU A 55 -15.45 10.65 1.05
CA GLU A 55 -16.75 10.20 0.57
C GLU A 55 -16.53 9.40 -0.72
N GLY A 56 -17.28 8.30 -0.89
CA GLY A 56 -17.19 7.45 -2.07
C GLY A 56 -17.53 8.20 -3.36
N ARG A 57 -18.48 9.13 -3.34
CA ARG A 57 -18.87 9.91 -4.54
C ARG A 57 -17.80 10.87 -5.04
N MET A 58 -16.72 11.11 -4.30
CA MET A 58 -15.56 11.84 -4.83
C MET A 58 -14.81 11.07 -5.92
N ILE A 59 -15.14 9.79 -6.15
CA ILE A 59 -14.58 8.96 -7.23
C ILE A 59 -14.73 9.61 -8.62
N TYR A 60 -15.74 10.47 -8.83
CA TYR A 60 -15.95 11.12 -10.11
C TYR A 60 -14.76 11.97 -10.57
N SER A 61 -14.03 12.57 -9.62
CA SER A 61 -12.82 13.33 -9.93
C SER A 61 -11.68 12.43 -10.36
N LEU A 62 -11.52 11.26 -9.73
CA LEU A 62 -10.52 10.27 -10.12
C LEU A 62 -10.84 9.62 -11.46
N ALA A 63 -12.12 9.43 -11.79
CA ALA A 63 -12.53 8.87 -13.09
C ALA A 63 -12.09 9.71 -14.31
N LEU A 64 -11.77 10.99 -14.11
CA LEU A 64 -11.20 11.86 -15.16
C LEU A 64 -9.71 11.59 -15.39
N LEU A 65 -8.99 11.20 -14.34
CA LEU A 65 -7.54 10.95 -14.34
C LEU A 65 -7.25 9.49 -14.68
N ASP A 66 -7.94 8.57 -14.02
CA ASP A 66 -7.76 7.13 -14.09
C ASP A 66 -8.91 6.48 -14.86
N ARG A 67 -8.94 6.74 -16.17
CA ARG A 67 -10.09 6.41 -17.03
C ARG A 67 -10.38 4.91 -17.15
N ALA A 68 -9.37 4.06 -16.95
CA ALA A 68 -9.51 2.62 -17.05
C ALA A 68 -10.09 2.01 -15.77
N ASP A 69 -9.63 2.48 -14.62
CA ASP A 69 -10.06 2.04 -13.30
C ASP A 69 -9.89 3.20 -12.30
N PRO A 70 -10.97 3.92 -11.97
CA PRO A 70 -10.94 5.04 -11.02
C PRO A 70 -10.57 4.61 -9.60
N PHE A 71 -10.69 3.31 -9.28
CA PHE A 71 -10.39 2.76 -7.96
C PHE A 71 -8.95 2.26 -7.81
N ALA A 72 -8.17 2.24 -8.89
CA ALA A 72 -6.85 1.60 -8.94
C ALA A 72 -5.88 2.00 -7.80
N ARG A 73 -5.93 3.28 -7.36
CA ARG A 73 -5.09 3.81 -6.28
C ARG A 73 -5.84 4.05 -4.97
N VAL A 74 -7.11 3.67 -4.88
CA VAL A 74 -7.94 4.00 -3.72
C VAL A 74 -7.82 2.90 -2.66
N ALA A 75 -7.35 3.27 -1.47
CA ALA A 75 -7.14 2.38 -0.34
C ALA A 75 -8.36 2.30 0.59
N GLY A 76 -9.27 3.28 0.51
CA GLY A 76 -10.49 3.29 1.32
C GLY A 76 -11.38 4.50 1.06
N TRP A 77 -12.67 4.34 1.36
CA TRP A 77 -13.71 5.37 1.27
C TRP A 77 -14.92 5.03 2.15
N LYS A 78 -15.93 5.91 2.18
CA LYS A 78 -17.23 5.68 2.85
C LYS A 78 -18.28 5.12 1.87
N ASP A 79 -19.20 4.30 2.37
CA ASP A 79 -20.23 3.58 1.61
C ASP A 79 -21.28 4.44 0.86
N ASP A 80 -21.14 5.78 0.85
CA ASP A 80 -22.10 6.68 0.21
C ASP A 80 -22.22 6.51 -1.30
N LEU A 81 -21.15 6.10 -1.99
CA LEU A 81 -21.26 5.77 -3.42
C LEU A 81 -22.22 4.61 -3.65
N ILE A 82 -22.07 3.55 -2.85
CA ILE A 82 -22.88 2.33 -2.97
C ILE A 82 -24.34 2.63 -2.58
N ASN A 83 -24.54 3.40 -1.52
CA ASN A 83 -25.86 3.66 -0.96
C ASN A 83 -26.67 4.72 -1.74
N TYR A 84 -26.01 5.73 -2.31
CA TYR A 84 -26.68 6.90 -2.89
C TYR A 84 -26.46 7.08 -4.40
N ASP A 85 -25.46 6.42 -5.00
CA ASP A 85 -25.30 6.35 -6.46
C ASP A 85 -24.86 4.94 -6.90
N PRO A 86 -25.75 3.95 -6.74
CA PRO A 86 -25.45 2.57 -7.10
C PRO A 86 -25.27 2.37 -8.61
N ASP A 87 -25.75 3.31 -9.44
CA ASP A 87 -25.52 3.28 -10.89
C ASP A 87 -24.05 3.59 -11.21
N ALA A 88 -23.48 4.64 -10.62
CA ALA A 88 -22.06 4.91 -10.78
C ALA A 88 -21.19 3.81 -10.17
N TRP A 89 -21.58 3.24 -9.01
CA TRP A 89 -20.89 2.09 -8.42
C TRP A 89 -20.83 0.88 -9.37
N ARG A 90 -21.89 0.62 -10.15
CA ARG A 90 -21.89 -0.49 -11.12
C ARG A 90 -21.13 -0.18 -12.40
N LYS A 91 -20.94 1.11 -12.71
CA LYS A 91 -20.30 1.56 -13.94
C LYS A 91 -18.78 1.42 -13.88
N TYR A 92 -18.21 1.69 -12.71
CA TYR A 92 -16.78 1.64 -12.44
C TYR A 92 -16.44 0.28 -11.82
#